data_AF-A0A960QV48-F1
#
_entry.id   AF-A0A960QV48-F1
#
_cell.length_a   1.000
_cell.length_b   1.000
_cell.length_c   1.000
_cell.angle_alpha   90.00
_cell.angle_beta   90.00
_cell.angle_gamma   90.00
#
_symmetry.space_group_name_H-M   'P 1'
#
loop_
_entity.id
_entity.type
_entity.pdbx_description
1 polymer ?
#
loop_
_entity_poly.entity_id
_entity_poly.type
_entity_poly.pdbx_seq_one_letter_code
_entity_poly.pdbx_strand_id
1 'polypeptide(L)'
;AKTPETSIYVNVFNGSEKSTVRMKLDSGESWLAMEKALEPDPYYVEIRDREMAESPEGTAPLNAPIASAHLWKANLPGGLKPGSHLIEIEATDAYDRLFRGKRIIRVVE
;
A
#
# COMPACT_ATOMS: atom_id res chain seq x y z
N ALA A 1 -10.72 -2.89 11.71
CA ALA A 1 -10.67 -1.44 11.40
C ALA A 1 -11.88 -1.09 10.56
N LYS A 2 -12.50 0.08 10.75
CA LYS A 2 -13.56 0.51 9.83
C LYS A 2 -12.91 0.83 8.47
N THR A 3 -13.64 0.61 7.39
CA THR A 3 -13.14 0.86 6.03
C THR A 3 -12.46 2.23 5.84
N PRO A 4 -13.05 3.39 6.25
CA PRO A 4 -12.41 4.70 6.08
C PRO A 4 -11.14 4.92 6.91
N GLU A 5 -10.84 4.03 7.86
CA GLU A 5 -9.64 4.05 8.69
C GLU A 5 -8.57 3.07 8.17
N THR A 6 -8.90 2.27 7.15
CA THR A 6 -7.99 1.27 6.58
C THR A 6 -7.22 1.89 5.42
N SER A 7 -5.94 2.15 5.62
CA SER A 7 -5.03 2.63 4.58
C SER A 7 -4.56 1.50 3.67
N ILE A 8 -4.66 1.73 2.37
CA ILE A 8 -4.05 0.90 1.33
C ILE A 8 -2.71 1.52 0.97
N TYR A 9 -1.66 0.72 1.03
CA TYR A 9 -0.32 1.09 0.61
C TYR A 9 0.03 0.50 -0.74
N VAL A 10 0.73 1.28 -1.55
CA VAL A 10 1.33 0.84 -2.81
C VAL A 10 2.81 1.22 -2.77
N ASN A 11 3.66 0.22 -3.02
CA ASN A 11 5.08 0.43 -3.25
C ASN A 11 5.32 0.55 -4.77
N VAL A 12 5.79 1.72 -5.23
CA VAL A 12 6.14 1.94 -6.64
C VAL A 12 7.66 2.00 -6.78
N PHE A 13 8.23 0.95 -7.37
CA PHE A 13 9.66 0.89 -7.66
C PHE A 13 10.09 2.02 -8.60
N ASN A 14 11.16 2.72 -8.24
CA ASN A 14 11.67 3.89 -8.97
C ASN A 14 10.63 5.01 -9.18
N GLY A 15 9.62 5.07 -8.29
CA GLY A 15 8.68 6.18 -8.24
C GLY A 15 9.33 7.44 -7.66
N SER A 16 8.78 8.61 -8.02
CA SER A 16 9.27 9.92 -7.57
C SER A 16 8.12 10.85 -7.22
N GLU A 17 8.41 12.08 -6.80
CA GLU A 17 7.37 13.11 -6.58
C GLU A 17 6.61 13.48 -7.86
N LYS A 18 7.19 13.19 -9.03
CA LYS A 18 6.54 13.37 -10.34
C LYS A 18 5.66 12.19 -10.72
N SER A 19 5.67 11.11 -9.94
CA SER A 19 4.79 9.97 -10.17
C SER A 19 3.39 10.27 -9.63
N THR A 20 2.38 9.92 -10.42
CA THR A 20 0.97 9.97 -9.99
C THR A 20 0.48 8.55 -9.75
N VAL A 21 -0.18 8.32 -8.62
CA VAL A 21 -0.72 7.00 -8.27
C VAL A 21 -2.19 7.16 -7.93
N ARG A 22 -3.02 6.28 -8.47
CA ARG A 22 -4.46 6.28 -8.27
C ARG A 22 -5.01 4.89 -8.04
N MET A 23 -6.03 4.80 -7.21
CA MET A 23 -6.74 3.58 -6.83
C MET A 23 -8.17 3.62 -7.35
N LYS A 24 -8.69 2.50 -7.82
CA LYS A 24 -10.10 2.31 -8.15
C LYS A 24 -10.60 1.05 -7.46
N LEU A 25 -11.82 1.10 -6.95
CA LEU A 25 -12.49 -0.02 -6.32
C LEU A 25 -13.57 -0.58 -7.23
N ASP A 26 -13.57 -1.89 -7.35
CA ASP A 26 -14.47 -2.68 -8.19
C ASP A 26 -14.57 -2.09 -9.62
N SER A 27 -15.76 -2.16 -10.20
CA SER A 27 -16.10 -1.49 -11.45
C SER A 27 -16.52 -0.02 -11.25
N GLY A 28 -16.10 0.62 -10.15
CA GLY A 28 -16.41 2.02 -9.88
C GLY A 28 -15.87 2.93 -10.99
N GLU A 29 -16.55 4.04 -11.25
CA GLU A 29 -16.16 4.96 -12.32
C GLU A 29 -15.05 5.95 -11.90
N SER A 30 -14.88 6.15 -10.58
CA SER A 30 -13.95 7.15 -10.04
C SER A 30 -12.62 6.54 -9.60
N TRP A 31 -11.54 7.16 -10.06
CA TRP A 31 -10.20 6.95 -9.53
C TRP A 31 -9.96 7.86 -8.33
N LEU A 32 -9.52 7.29 -7.22
CA LEU A 32 -9.05 7.99 -6.03
C LEU A 32 -7.56 8.25 -6.14
N ALA A 33 -7.13 9.51 -6.04
CA ALA A 33 -5.71 9.83 -5.97
C ALA A 33 -5.08 9.27 -4.68
N MET A 34 -3.87 8.74 -4.78
CA MET A 34 -3.07 8.29 -3.64
C MET A 34 -1.97 9.30 -3.36
N GLU A 35 -1.71 9.55 -2.08
CA GLU A 35 -0.71 10.51 -1.63
C GLU A 35 0.63 9.81 -1.39
N LYS A 36 1.73 10.44 -1.77
CA LYS A 36 3.07 9.94 -1.46
C LYS A 36 3.27 9.96 0.06
N ALA A 37 3.66 8.84 0.64
CA ALA A 37 3.86 8.66 2.07
C ALA A 37 5.35 8.45 2.37
N LEU A 38 5.92 9.31 3.22
CA LEU A 38 7.30 9.16 3.70
C LEU A 38 7.28 8.64 5.13
N GLU A 39 7.13 7.32 5.27
CA GLU A 39 7.02 6.63 6.55
C GLU A 39 7.61 5.22 6.46
N PRO A 40 7.93 4.56 7.59
CA PRO A 40 8.37 3.17 7.57
C PRO A 40 7.34 2.28 6.87
N ASP A 41 7.78 1.40 5.98
CA ASP A 41 6.90 0.48 5.27
C ASP A 41 6.25 -0.49 6.28
N PRO A 42 4.91 -0.46 6.46
CA PRO A 42 4.24 -1.30 7.44
C PRO A 42 4.48 -2.81 7.20
N TYR A 43 4.61 -3.22 5.93
CA TYR A 43 4.88 -4.62 5.58
C TYR A 43 6.30 -5.02 5.97
N TYR A 44 7.27 -4.12 5.82
CA TYR A 44 8.64 -4.37 6.28
C TYR A 44 8.72 -4.44 7.80
N VAL A 45 8.04 -3.52 8.50
CA VAL A 45 7.96 -3.53 9.97
C VAL A 45 7.41 -4.87 10.47
N GLU A 46 6.28 -5.32 9.91
CA GLU A 46 5.65 -6.60 10.29
C GLU A 46 6.58 -7.80 10.07
N ILE A 47 7.18 -7.90 8.88
CA ILE A 47 8.12 -8.99 8.58
C ILE A 47 9.30 -8.94 9.55
N ARG A 48 9.95 -7.78 9.67
CA ARG A 48 11.13 -7.62 10.52
C ARG A 48 10.85 -8.10 11.94
N ASP A 49 9.75 -7.64 12.53
CA ASP A 49 9.42 -7.95 13.92
C ASP A 49 9.10 -9.44 14.09
N ARG A 50 8.42 -10.06 13.11
CA ARG A 50 8.20 -11.51 13.09
C ARG A 50 9.51 -12.29 13.00
N GLU A 51 10.37 -11.98 12.03
CA GLU A 51 11.64 -12.69 11.84
C GLU A 51 12.57 -12.53 13.07
N MET A 52 12.59 -11.34 13.68
CA MET A 52 13.34 -11.11 14.91
C MET A 52 12.79 -11.89 16.10
N ALA A 53 11.47 -12.06 16.19
CA ALA A 53 10.85 -12.86 17.25
C ALA A 53 11.10 -14.37 17.06
N GLU A 54 11.18 -14.85 15.82
CA GLU A 54 11.44 -16.26 15.49
C GLU A 54 12.92 -16.65 15.68
N SER A 55 13.85 -15.70 15.55
CA SER A 55 15.29 -15.95 15.70
C SER A 55 15.96 -14.99 16.71
N PRO A 56 15.63 -15.10 18.01
CA PRO A 56 16.16 -14.20 19.04
C PRO A 56 17.68 -14.35 19.26
N GLU A 57 18.25 -15.50 18.90
CA GLU A 57 19.70 -15.78 18.99
C GLU A 57 20.45 -15.52 17.67
N GLY A 58 19.77 -14.98 16.65
CA GLY A 58 20.36 -14.68 15.35
C GLY A 58 21.58 -13.76 15.43
N THR A 59 22.56 -14.00 14.56
CA THR A 59 23.89 -13.36 14.62
C THR A 59 23.91 -11.84 14.40
N ALA A 60 22.84 -11.24 13.88
CA ALA A 60 22.66 -9.79 13.80
C ALA A 60 21.17 -9.42 13.62
N PRO A 61 20.68 -8.34 14.25
CA PRO A 61 19.32 -7.86 14.02
C PRO A 61 19.15 -7.34 12.59
N LEU A 62 17.96 -7.54 12.02
CA LEU A 62 17.57 -6.88 10.77
C LEU A 62 17.59 -5.35 10.95
N ASN A 63 17.98 -4.65 9.88
CA ASN A 63 18.06 -3.19 9.85
C ASN A 63 16.78 -2.55 10.41
N ALA A 64 16.93 -1.46 11.16
CA ALA A 64 15.79 -0.71 11.66
C ALA A 64 14.96 -0.17 10.49
N PRO A 65 13.61 -0.19 10.58
CA PRO A 65 12.76 0.41 9.57
C PRO A 65 13.03 1.91 9.46
N ILE A 66 13.30 2.38 8.25
CA ILE A 66 13.44 3.80 7.92
C ILE A 66 12.28 4.23 7.01
N ALA A 67 12.06 5.54 6.91
CA ALA A 67 11.04 6.08 6.01
C ALA A 67 11.33 5.70 4.55
N SER A 68 10.33 5.10 3.88
CA SER A 68 10.44 4.69 2.49
C SER A 68 10.04 5.83 1.56
N ALA A 69 10.86 6.10 0.54
CA ALA A 69 10.56 7.08 -0.50
C ALA A 69 9.62 6.54 -1.60
N HIS A 70 9.28 5.25 -1.54
CA HIS A 70 8.55 4.53 -2.58
C HIS A 70 7.10 4.18 -2.19
N LEU A 71 6.53 4.81 -1.16
CA LEU A 71 5.17 4.50 -0.72
C LEU A 71 4.17 5.56 -1.15
N TRP A 72 2.99 5.08 -1.56
CA TRP A 72 1.78 5.87 -1.74
C TRP A 72 0.66 5.26 -0.91
N LYS A 73 -0.19 6.09 -0.33
CA LYS A 73 -1.32 5.65 0.48
C LYS A 73 -2.61 6.37 0.16
N ALA A 74 -3.71 5.65 0.32
CA ALA A 74 -5.06 6.19 0.36
C ALA A 74 -5.92 5.30 1.26
N ASN A 75 -6.91 5.88 1.93
CA ASN A 75 -7.86 5.07 2.70
C ASN A 75 -8.91 4.46 1.78
N LEU A 76 -9.42 3.29 2.16
CA LEU A 76 -10.60 2.75 1.52
C LEU A 76 -11.80 3.72 1.74
N PRO A 77 -12.67 3.91 0.73
CA PRO A 77 -13.88 4.70 0.90
C PRO A 77 -14.84 4.01 1.88
N GLY A 78 -15.58 4.80 2.64
CA GLY A 78 -16.61 4.26 3.53
C GLY A 78 -17.77 3.59 2.78
N GLY A 79 -18.52 2.76 3.49
CA GLY A 79 -19.75 2.16 2.97
C GLY A 79 -19.56 0.93 2.07
N LEU A 80 -18.36 0.34 2.04
CA LEU A 80 -18.17 -0.99 1.43
C LEU A 80 -19.00 -2.03 2.17
N LYS A 81 -19.75 -2.83 1.42
CA LYS A 81 -20.55 -3.93 1.97
C LYS A 81 -19.62 -5.11 2.32
N PRO A 82 -20.01 -6.00 3.24
CA PRO A 82 -19.30 -7.27 3.43
C PRO A 82 -19.23 -8.05 2.10
N GLY A 83 -18.05 -8.58 1.76
CA GLY A 83 -17.82 -9.24 0.48
C GLY A 83 -16.40 -9.08 -0.06
N SER A 84 -16.17 -9.63 -1.26
CA SER A 84 -14.90 -9.49 -1.98
C SER A 84 -14.95 -8.23 -2.85
N HIS A 85 -13.92 -7.40 -2.74
CA HIS A 85 -13.76 -6.18 -3.53
C HIS A 85 -12.42 -6.19 -4.28
N LEU A 86 -12.43 -5.77 -5.53
CA LEU A 86 -11.23 -5.62 -6.35
C LEU A 86 -10.65 -4.22 -6.16
N ILE A 87 -9.39 -4.15 -5.79
CA ILE A 87 -8.59 -2.92 -5.87
C ILE A 87 -7.80 -2.96 -7.18
N GLU A 88 -7.93 -1.93 -7.99
CA GLU A 88 -7.08 -1.66 -9.14
C GLU A 88 -6.23 -0.42 -8.86
N ILE A 89 -4.94 -0.50 -9.16
CA ILE A 89 -3.97 0.58 -9.00
C ILE A 89 -3.41 0.94 -10.37
N GLU A 90 -3.31 2.24 -10.63
CA GLU A 90 -2.53 2.78 -11.73
C GLU A 90 -1.45 3.71 -11.19
N ALA A 91 -0.21 3.50 -11.65
CA ALA A 91 0.91 4.37 -11.38
C ALA A 91 1.47 4.88 -12.70
N THR A 92 1.50 6.20 -12.87
CA THR A 92 2.15 6.86 -14.00
C THR A 92 3.44 7.49 -13.49
N ASP A 93 4.57 7.17 -14.11
CA ASP A 93 5.86 7.74 -13.72
C ASP A 93 6.14 9.09 -14.38
N ALA A 94 7.33 9.64 -14.12
CA ALA A 94 7.77 10.93 -14.67
C ALA A 94 7.96 10.96 -16.21
N TYR A 95 7.84 9.80 -16.88
CA TYR A 95 7.99 9.63 -18.32
C TYR A 95 6.68 9.19 -18.98
N ASP A 96 5.55 9.42 -18.30
CA ASP A 96 4.19 9.04 -18.74
C ASP A 96 4.01 7.54 -18.97
N ARG A 97 4.87 6.69 -18.39
CA ARG A 97 4.72 5.23 -18.47
C ARG A 97 3.72 4.77 -17.43
N LEU A 98 2.73 4.02 -17.89
CA LEU A 98 1.61 3.54 -17.08
C LEU A 98 1.81 2.09 -16.64
N PHE A 99 1.77 1.88 -15.32
CA PHE A 99 1.84 0.59 -14.66
C PHE A 99 0.52 0.28 -13.97
N ARG A 100 0.16 -1.00 -13.91
CA ARG A 100 -1.10 -1.48 -13.32
C ARG A 100 -0.85 -2.58 -12.31
N GLY A 101 -1.53 -2.49 -11.18
CA GLY A 101 -1.57 -3.53 -10.15
C GLY A 101 -3.02 -3.85 -9.78
N LYS A 102 -3.28 -5.09 -9.35
CA LYS A 102 -4.61 -5.50 -8.87
C LYS A 102 -4.49 -6.35 -7.63
N ARG A 103 -5.42 -6.19 -6.70
CA ARG A 103 -5.52 -7.04 -5.50
C ARG A 103 -6.96 -7.17 -5.05
N ILE A 104 -7.38 -8.38 -4.67
CA ILE A 104 -8.68 -8.60 -4.06
C ILE A 104 -8.54 -8.46 -2.54
N ILE A 105 -9.46 -7.73 -1.93
CA ILE A 105 -9.64 -7.66 -0.48
C ILE A 105 -11.00 -8.27 -0.11
N ARG A 106 -11.13 -8.70 1.14
CA ARG A 106 -12.40 -9.13 1.72
C ARG A 106 -12.79 -8.19 2.85
N VAL A 107 -13.96 -7.58 2.73
CA VAL A 107 -14.61 -6.82 3.79
C VAL A 107 -15.47 -7.79 4.59
N VAL A 108 -15.30 -7.77 5.92
CA VAL A 108 -16.08 -8.56 6.88
C VAL A 108 -16.91 -7.62 7.74
N GLU A 109 -17.95 -8.14 8.41
CA GLU A 109 -18.78 -7.40 9.37
C GLU A 109 -17.97 -6.86 10.56
#